data_AF-A0A9E2TX52-F1
#
_entry.id   AF-A0A9E2TX52-F1
#
_cell.length_a   1.000
_cell.length_b   1.000
_cell.length_c   1.000
_cell.angle_alpha   90.00
_cell.angle_beta   90.00
_cell.angle_gamma   90.00
#
_symmetry.space_group_name_H-M   'P 1'
#
loop_
_entity.id
_entity.type
_entity.pdbx_description
1 polymer ?
#
loop_
_entity_poly.entity_id
_entity_poly.type
_entity_poly.pdbx_seq_one_letter_code
_entity_poly.pdbx_strand_id
1 'polypeptide(L)' 'MNDGTRRSNISIGAEVEIVEKHNQRSGDLTSGFVAQILTKSPNHPHGIKVRLETGEVGRVKKVVGD' A
#
# COMPACT_ATOMS: atom_id res chain seq x y z
N MET A 1 -2.87 -7.43 -11.64
CA MET A 1 -3.20 -6.28 -10.76
C MET A 1 -4.08 -6.73 -9.61
N ASN A 2 -3.46 -7.00 -8.46
CA ASN A 2 -4.16 -7.41 -7.26
C ASN A 2 -4.72 -6.22 -6.46
N ASP A 3 -5.79 -6.49 -5.70
CA ASP A 3 -6.48 -5.52 -4.86
C ASP A 3 -5.67 -5.19 -3.58
N GLY A 4 -5.44 -3.90 -3.32
CA GLY A 4 -4.75 -3.38 -2.15
C GLY A 4 -5.52 -3.46 -0.82
N THR A 5 -6.79 -3.88 -0.83
CA THR A 5 -7.60 -4.06 0.39
C THR A 5 -7.29 -5.34 1.16
N ARG A 6 -6.72 -6.35 0.48
CA ARG A 6 -6.43 -7.67 1.06
C ARG A 6 -4.96 -7.80 1.41
N ARG A 7 -4.69 -8.20 2.64
CA ARG A 7 -3.31 -8.43 3.12
C ARG A 7 -2.64 -9.60 2.40
N SER A 8 -3.39 -10.61 1.98
CA SER A 8 -2.87 -11.76 1.21
C SER A 8 -2.19 -11.37 -0.10
N ASN A 9 -2.56 -10.21 -0.65
CA ASN A 9 -2.08 -9.72 -1.93
C ASN A 9 -0.81 -8.86 -1.80
N ILE A 10 -0.35 -8.60 -0.57
CA ILE A 10 0.72 -7.65 -0.29
C ILE A 10 1.79 -8.39 0.51
N SER A 11 2.95 -8.58 -0.10
CA SER A 11 4.15 -9.09 0.54
C SER A 11 5.18 -7.98 0.77
N ILE A 12 6.10 -8.20 1.70
CA ILE A 12 7.29 -7.36 1.83
C ILE A 12 8.12 -7.54 0.55
N GLY A 13 8.62 -6.43 -0.02
CA GLY A 13 9.29 -6.39 -1.31
C GLY A 13 8.35 -6.31 -2.53
N ALA A 14 7.03 -6.33 -2.34
CA ALA A 14 6.10 -6.11 -3.44
C ALA A 14 6.12 -4.64 -3.90
N GLU A 15 6.05 -4.41 -5.21
CA GLU A 15 5.83 -3.09 -5.78
C GLU A 15 4.35 -2.70 -5.67
N VAL A 16 4.10 -1.56 -5.01
CA VAL A 16 2.76 -1.06 -4.72
C VAL A 16 2.66 0.43 -4.99
N GLU A 17 1.44 0.88 -5.25
CA GLU A 17 1.09 2.31 -5.25
C GLU A 17 0.30 2.61 -3.97
N ILE A 18 0.78 3.56 -3.17
CA ILE A 18 0.12 4.00 -1.94
C ILE A 18 -0.44 5.40 -2.08
N VAL A 19 -1.52 5.69 -1.35
CA VAL A 19 -1.92 7.07 -1.07
C VAL A 19 -1.42 7.46 0.32
N GLU A 20 -0.61 8.51 0.38
CA GLU A 20 -0.14 9.11 1.61
C GLU A 20 -1.22 10.00 2.24
N LYS A 21 -1.10 10.29 3.55
CA LYS A 21 -2.10 11.10 4.26
C LYS A 21 -2.29 12.49 3.61
N HIS A 22 -1.19 13.13 3.21
CA HIS A 22 -1.23 14.46 2.61
C HIS A 22 -1.84 14.45 1.19
N ASN A 23 -1.73 13.32 0.48
CA ASN A 23 -2.30 13.12 -0.86
C ASN A 23 -3.73 12.54 -0.85
N GLN A 24 -4.37 12.37 0.32
CA GLN A 24 -5.75 11.85 0.38
C GLN A 24 -6.78 12.71 -0.35
N ARG A 25 -6.50 14.02 -0.49
CA ARG A 25 -7.38 14.95 -1.19
C ARG A 25 -7.09 15.03 -2.69
N SER A 26 -5.81 15.00 -3.09
CA SER A 26 -5.41 15.05 -4.50
C SER A 26 -5.58 13.70 -5.20
N GLY A 27 -5.42 12.62 -4.44
CA GLY A 27 -5.41 11.26 -4.97
C GLY A 27 -4.06 10.84 -5.54
N ASP A 28 -3.01 11.66 -5.38
CA ASP A 28 -1.68 11.35 -5.87
C ASP A 28 -1.15 10.07 -5.20
N LEU A 29 -0.59 9.20 -6.03
CA LEU A 29 -0.05 7.92 -5.61
C LEU A 29 1.47 7.97 -5.61
N THR A 30 2.05 7.38 -4.57
CA THR A 30 3.49 7.16 -4.45
C THR A 30 3.74 5.69 -4.73
N SER A 31 4.54 5.39 -5.75
CA SER A 31 4.99 4.02 -6.04
C SER A 31 6.22 3.67 -5.23
N GLY A 32 6.36 2.40 -4.88
CA GLY A 32 7.58 1.87 -4.29
C GLY A 32 7.43 0.46 -3.74
N PHE A 33 8.48 -0.02 -3.09
CA PHE A 33 8.53 -1.37 -2.54
C PHE A 33 8.12 -1.40 -1.07
N VAL A 34 7.33 -2.39 -0.67
CA VAL A 34 6.87 -2.55 0.71
C VAL A 34 8.02 -2.97 1.62
N ALA A 35 8.41 -2.11 2.55
CA ALA A 35 9.33 -2.46 3.64
C ALA A 35 8.61 -3.14 4.82
N GLN A 36 7.40 -2.66 5.14
CA GLN A 36 6.66 -3.18 6.30
C GLN A 36 5.14 -3.07 6.11
N ILE A 37 4.42 -4.11 6.54
CA ILE A 37 2.95 -4.12 6.62
C ILE A 37 2.50 -3.67 8.01
N LEU A 38 1.72 -2.59 8.08
CA LEU A 38 1.28 -1.97 9.33
C LEU A 38 -0.16 -2.36 9.71
N THR A 39 -0.96 -2.84 8.76
CA THR A 39 -2.32 -3.32 9.04
C THR A 39 -2.31 -4.78 9.43
N LYS A 40 -2.86 -5.10 10.62
CA LYS A 40 -2.94 -6.46 11.12
C LYS A 40 -4.09 -7.26 10.49
N SER A 41 -5.24 -6.63 10.30
CA SER A 41 -6.45 -7.26 9.74
C SER A 41 -6.21 -7.81 8.33
N PRO A 42 -6.84 -8.94 7.97
CA PRO A 42 -6.69 -9.56 6.65
C PRO A 42 -7.32 -8.74 5.52
N ASN A 43 -8.34 -7.94 5.84
CA ASN A 43 -9.02 -7.04 4.90
C ASN A 43 -9.18 -5.66 5.54
N HIS A 44 -9.03 -4.60 4.76
CA HIS A 44 -9.30 -3.23 5.17
C HIS A 44 -9.91 -2.41 4.01
N PRO A 45 -11.05 -1.74 4.22
CA PRO A 45 -11.83 -1.11 3.15
C PRO A 45 -11.09 0.00 2.40
N HIS A 46 -10.16 0.68 3.07
CA HIS A 46 -9.39 1.77 2.46
C HIS A 46 -8.03 1.33 1.89
N GLY A 47 -7.69 0.05 2.01
CA GLY A 47 -6.37 -0.48 1.69
C GLY A 47 -5.56 -0.86 2.93
N ILE A 48 -4.65 -1.81 2.76
CA ILE A 48 -3.66 -2.18 3.77
C ILE A 48 -2.66 -1.03 3.93
N LYS A 49 -2.43 -0.61 5.17
CA LYS A 49 -1.39 0.38 5.48
C LYS A 49 -0.03 -0.28 5.43
N VAL A 50 0.91 0.32 4.71
CA VAL A 50 2.30 -0.14 4.57
C VAL A 50 3.27 1.03 4.76
N ARG A 51 4.53 0.70 4.98
CA ARG A 51 5.68 1.61 4.86
C ARG A 51 6.50 1.15 3.64
N LEU A 52 6.90 2.10 2.79
CA LEU A 52 7.81 1.84 1.68
C LEU A 52 9.28 1.81 2.14
N GLU A 53 10.17 1.22 1.35
CA GLU A 53 11.62 1.22 1.62
C GLU A 53 12.21 2.63 1.71
N THR A 54 11.64 3.57 0.96
CA THR A 54 11.96 5.00 0.96
C THR A 54 11.44 5.75 2.20
N GLY A 55 10.57 5.12 3.00
CA GLY A 55 10.11 5.62 4.31
C GLY A 55 8.68 6.16 4.34
N GLU A 56 8.06 6.40 3.19
CA GLU A 56 6.69 6.88 3.06
C GLU A 56 5.69 5.88 3.64
N VAL A 57 4.61 6.41 4.20
CA VAL A 57 3.56 5.59 4.86
C VAL A 57 2.21 5.96 4.29
N GLY A 58 1.52 4.96 3.78
CA GLY A 58 0.26 5.16 3.08
C GLY A 58 -0.63 3.92 3.05
N ARG A 59 -1.78 4.07 2.40
CA ARG A 59 -2.73 2.98 2.16
C ARG A 59 -2.52 2.47 0.74
N VAL A 60 -2.28 1.18 0.59
CA VAL A 60 -2.13 0.55 -0.74
C VAL A 60 -3.41 0.71 -1.54
N LYS A 61 -3.27 1.22 -2.76
CA LYS A 61 -4.34 1.36 -3.75
C LYS A 61 -4.22 0.32 -4.86
N LYS A 62 -3.00 0.00 -5.28
CA LYS A 62 -2.73 -1.00 -6.31
C LYS A 62 -1.47 -1.80 -5.98
N VAL A 63 -1.48 -3.06 -6.39
CA VAL A 63 -0.31 -3.95 -6.39
C VAL A 63 0.11 -4.13 -7.85
N VAL A 64 1.35 -3.75 -8.16
CA VAL A 64 1.87 -3.63 -9.54
C VAL A 64 2.45 -4.96 -10.04
N GLY A 65 3.02 -5.77 -9.16
CA GLY A 65 3.79 -6.98 -9.50
C GLY A 65 3.03 -8.30 -9.58
N ASP A 66 1.87 -8.34 -10.24
CA ASP A 66 1.17 -9.59 -10.62
C ASP A 66 1.05 -9.74 -12.13
#